data_AF-A0A954D0M1-F1
#
_entry.id   AF-A0A954D0M1-F1
#
_cell.length_a   1.000
_cell.length_b   1.000
_cell.length_c   1.000
_cell.angle_alpha   90.00
_cell.angle_beta   90.00
_cell.angle_gamma   90.00
#
_symmetry.space_group_name_H-M   'P 1'
#
loop_
_entity.id
_entity.type
_entity.pdbx_description
1 polymer ?
#
loop_
_entity_poly.entity_id
_entity_poly.type
_entity_poly.pdbx_seq_one_letter_code
_entity_poly.pdbx_strand_id
1 'polypeptide(L)'
;MSEATEGALRERVGEMRRRIAVLRNEVGKAVLGQRDLVDQLLLAVVAGGHVLLEGLPGLGKTLLVKSLARSLGLAFSRIQFTPDLMPADITGTRVIEERQGERAFRFQPGPIFTNLLLADEINRATPKTQSALLEAMQEYSVTVGTTTHRLRQPFSVVATQNPIELEGTYPLPEAQLDRFLFKLEVTLPGEDDLVAVLEATTGDQHPELTAVLTGEELVELQQTARQILCGEHLVRYVAALVRASHPTADADPTTRRLVRFGASPRAGQAIILAGKARALLDGRPCVAKEDLLAVMLPAVRHRVVLSFEAEAEGTGIAELLAGWQVRAERHG
;
A
#
# COMPACT_ATOMS: atom_id res chain seq x y z
N MET A 1 -25.12 -8.48 21.65
CA MET A 1 -23.78 -9.10 21.78
C MET A 1 -23.57 -9.36 23.26
N SER A 2 -23.19 -10.57 23.69
CA SER A 2 -23.09 -10.90 25.13
C SER A 2 -21.79 -10.34 25.72
N GLU A 3 -21.75 -10.09 27.03
CA GLU A 3 -20.57 -9.60 27.76
C GLU A 3 -19.33 -10.50 27.55
N ALA A 4 -19.53 -11.81 27.33
CA ALA A 4 -18.46 -12.75 27.04
C ALA A 4 -17.82 -12.52 25.65
N THR A 5 -18.59 -12.04 24.67
CA THR A 5 -18.09 -11.70 23.33
C THR A 5 -17.26 -10.42 23.36
N GLU A 6 -17.62 -9.46 24.22
CA GLU A 6 -16.89 -8.20 24.36
C GLU A 6 -15.56 -8.37 25.12
N GLY A 7 -15.54 -9.23 26.15
CA GLY A 7 -14.32 -9.59 26.87
C GLY A 7 -13.28 -10.29 25.98
N ALA A 8 -13.72 -11.27 25.18
CA ALA A 8 -12.85 -12.00 24.26
C ALA A 8 -12.26 -11.10 23.15
N LEU A 9 -13.02 -10.12 22.66
CA LEU A 9 -12.53 -9.16 21.68
C LEU A 9 -11.45 -8.26 22.29
N ARG A 10 -11.65 -7.75 23.52
CA ARG A 10 -10.66 -6.88 24.19
C ARG A 10 -9.34 -7.59 24.45
N GLU A 11 -9.37 -8.85 24.88
CA GLU A 11 -8.17 -9.64 25.13
C GLU A 11 -7.38 -9.89 23.83
N ARG A 12 -8.09 -10.29 22.76
CA ARG A 12 -7.50 -10.50 21.43
C ARG A 12 -6.87 -9.23 20.85
N VAL A 13 -7.56 -8.11 21.00
CA VAL A 13 -7.08 -6.79 20.57
C VAL A 13 -5.82 -6.37 21.36
N GLY A 14 -5.78 -6.64 22.67
CA GLY A 14 -4.62 -6.37 23.51
C GLY A 14 -3.40 -7.23 23.17
N GLU A 15 -3.60 -8.52 22.86
CA GLU A 15 -2.54 -9.40 22.38
C GLU A 15 -1.98 -8.94 21.04
N MET A 16 -2.85 -8.60 20.09
CA MET A 16 -2.43 -8.10 18.78
C MET A 16 -1.64 -6.81 18.90
N ARG A 17 -2.04 -5.88 19.77
CA ARG A 17 -1.28 -4.65 20.02
C ARG A 17 0.15 -4.93 20.49
N ARG A 18 0.36 -5.92 21.37
CA ARG A 18 1.71 -6.34 21.79
C ARG A 18 2.53 -6.89 20.63
N ARG A 19 1.94 -7.78 19.82
CA ARG A 19 2.61 -8.37 18.66
C ARG A 19 2.99 -7.32 17.61
N ILE A 20 2.15 -6.30 17.41
CA ILE A 20 2.43 -5.21 16.49
C ILE A 20 3.57 -4.32 17.00
N ALA A 21 3.65 -4.06 18.30
CA ALA A 21 4.79 -3.36 18.88
C ALA A 21 6.11 -4.14 18.68
N VAL A 22 6.07 -5.47 18.85
CA VAL A 22 7.21 -6.34 18.56
C VAL A 22 7.56 -6.30 17.07
N LEU A 23 6.58 -6.36 16.18
CA LEU A 23 6.78 -6.27 14.74
C LEU A 23 7.46 -4.96 14.33
N ARG A 24 7.02 -3.82 14.87
CA ARG A 24 7.65 -2.51 14.64
C ARG A 24 9.11 -2.51 15.06
N ASN A 25 9.40 -3.08 16.23
CA ASN A 25 10.76 -3.19 16.73
C ASN A 25 11.62 -4.11 15.86
N GLU A 26 11.09 -5.25 15.41
CA GLU A 26 11.81 -6.15 14.50
C GLU A 26 12.15 -5.45 13.18
N VAL A 27 11.19 -4.81 12.52
CA VAL A 27 11.46 -4.09 11.27
C VAL A 27 12.44 -2.93 11.49
N GLY A 28 12.34 -2.23 12.63
CA GLY A 28 13.23 -1.14 13.03
C GLY A 28 14.70 -1.54 13.24
N LYS A 29 15.01 -2.85 13.40
CA LYS A 29 16.40 -3.33 13.44
C LYS A 29 17.10 -3.19 12.09
N ALA A 30 16.35 -3.35 11.00
CA ALA A 30 16.89 -3.33 9.63
C ALA A 30 16.62 -2.01 8.91
N VAL A 31 15.54 -1.31 9.26
CA VAL A 31 15.13 -0.06 8.61
C VAL A 31 15.27 1.11 9.58
N LEU A 32 16.33 1.88 9.41
CA LEU A 32 16.68 3.02 10.26
C LEU A 32 16.11 4.32 9.66
N GLY A 33 15.65 5.23 10.50
CA GLY A 33 15.12 6.54 10.10
C GLY A 33 13.81 6.58 9.31
N GLN A 34 13.11 5.45 9.13
CA GLN A 34 11.88 5.39 8.31
C GLN A 34 10.66 4.85 9.08
N ARG A 35 10.52 5.19 10.37
CA ARG A 35 9.43 4.66 11.22
C ARG A 35 8.04 4.95 10.66
N ASP A 36 7.79 6.18 10.22
CA ASP A 36 6.49 6.57 9.67
C ASP A 36 6.14 5.79 8.39
N LEU A 37 7.15 5.54 7.54
CA LEU A 37 6.98 4.77 6.31
C LEU A 37 6.68 3.29 6.63
N VAL A 38 7.39 2.70 7.60
CA VAL A 38 7.11 1.35 8.11
C VAL A 38 5.68 1.26 8.61
N ASP A 39 5.23 2.24 9.40
CA ASP A 39 3.88 2.28 9.94
C ASP A 39 2.81 2.40 8.85
N GLN A 40 3.01 3.29 7.88
CA GLN A 40 2.07 3.44 6.76
C GLN A 40 2.01 2.18 5.88
N LEU A 41 3.15 1.52 5.65
CA LEU A 41 3.20 0.27 4.90
C LEU A 41 2.51 -0.87 5.65
N LEU A 42 2.75 -0.99 6.96
CA LEU A 42 2.07 -1.96 7.82
C LEU A 42 0.56 -1.72 7.83
N LEU A 43 0.12 -0.48 7.97
CA LEU A 43 -1.29 -0.09 7.90
C LEU A 43 -1.93 -0.53 6.58
N ALA A 44 -1.24 -0.32 5.46
CA ALA A 44 -1.75 -0.73 4.16
C ALA A 44 -1.89 -2.24 4.03
N VAL A 45 -0.90 -3.00 4.50
CA VAL A 45 -0.94 -4.47 4.48
C VAL A 45 -2.06 -5.00 5.38
N VAL A 46 -2.26 -4.43 6.58
CA VAL A 46 -3.35 -4.80 7.50
C VAL A 46 -4.72 -4.37 6.96
N ALA A 47 -4.79 -3.29 6.19
CA ALA A 47 -6.00 -2.90 5.47
C ALA A 47 -6.28 -3.80 4.24
N GLY A 48 -5.36 -4.70 3.88
CA GLY A 48 -5.47 -5.56 2.70
C GLY A 48 -5.30 -4.81 1.39
N GLY A 49 -4.48 -3.74 1.39
CA GLY A 49 -4.25 -2.87 0.25
C GLY A 49 -2.87 -3.03 -0.37
N HIS A 50 -2.73 -2.47 -1.57
CA HIS A 50 -1.45 -2.35 -2.27
C HIS A 50 -0.85 -0.95 -2.07
N VAL A 51 0.47 -0.83 -2.15
CA VAL A 51 1.19 0.41 -1.92
C VAL A 51 2.04 0.77 -3.12
N LEU A 52 2.07 2.06 -3.45
CA LEU A 52 3.01 2.65 -4.40
C LEU A 52 4.07 3.46 -3.62
N LEU A 53 5.34 3.08 -3.73
CA LEU A 53 6.47 3.75 -3.11
C LEU A 53 7.23 4.62 -4.13
N GLU A 54 7.07 5.92 -4.02
CA GLU A 54 7.80 6.88 -4.82
C GLU A 54 9.03 7.39 -4.06
N GLY A 55 10.16 7.57 -4.74
CA GLY A 55 11.39 8.05 -4.11
C GLY A 55 12.63 7.64 -4.88
N LEU A 56 13.78 8.19 -4.51
CA LEU A 56 15.03 7.97 -5.20
C LEU A 56 15.54 6.52 -5.08
N PRO A 57 16.36 6.07 -6.05
CA PRO A 57 17.08 4.81 -5.91
C PRO A 57 18.02 4.86 -4.70
N GLY A 58 18.26 3.70 -4.08
CA GLY A 58 19.16 3.58 -2.94
C GLY A 58 18.57 3.92 -1.57
N LEU A 59 17.31 4.37 -1.47
CA LEU A 59 16.68 4.71 -0.18
C LEU A 59 16.17 3.50 0.64
N GLY A 60 16.75 2.31 0.42
CA GLY A 60 16.41 1.12 1.22
C GLY A 60 15.00 0.54 1.00
N LYS A 61 14.28 0.92 -0.08
CA LYS A 61 12.92 0.41 -0.37
C LYS A 61 12.85 -1.12 -0.41
N THR A 62 13.81 -1.76 -1.08
CA THR A 62 13.89 -3.24 -1.15
C THR A 62 14.12 -3.85 0.24
N LEU A 63 14.99 -3.24 1.05
CA LEU A 63 15.27 -3.69 2.40
C LEU A 63 14.03 -3.56 3.29
N LEU A 64 13.31 -2.45 3.19
CA LEU A 64 12.06 -2.20 3.91
C LEU A 64 11.03 -3.30 3.64
N VAL A 65 10.71 -3.55 2.36
CA VAL A 65 9.65 -4.51 1.99
C VAL A 65 10.07 -5.94 2.34
N LYS A 66 11.35 -6.29 2.12
CA LYS A 66 11.89 -7.61 2.50
C LYS A 66 11.86 -7.83 4.02
N SER A 67 12.22 -6.79 4.79
CA SER A 67 12.22 -6.84 6.26
C SER A 67 10.82 -6.99 6.81
N LEU A 68 9.86 -6.27 6.23
CA LEU A 68 8.45 -6.40 6.58
C LEU A 68 7.92 -7.81 6.25
N ALA A 69 8.22 -8.35 5.06
CA ALA A 69 7.80 -9.69 4.67
C ALA A 69 8.30 -10.74 5.67
N ARG A 70 9.59 -10.67 6.02
CA ARG A 70 10.23 -11.61 6.96
C ARG A 70 9.63 -11.49 8.35
N SER A 71 9.40 -10.27 8.83
CA SER A 71 8.82 -10.02 10.16
C SER A 71 7.34 -10.44 10.24
N LEU A 72 6.60 -10.39 9.12
CA LEU A 72 5.22 -10.87 8.99
C LEU A 72 5.10 -12.37 8.64
N GLY A 73 6.22 -13.09 8.49
CA GLY A 73 6.20 -14.51 8.11
C GLY A 73 5.60 -14.78 6.73
N LEU A 74 5.73 -13.83 5.80
CA LEU A 74 5.14 -13.87 4.46
C LEU A 74 6.12 -14.40 3.42
N ALA A 75 5.60 -15.16 2.45
CA ALA A 75 6.37 -15.42 1.24
C ALA A 75 6.64 -14.10 0.53
N PHE A 76 7.90 -13.89 0.14
CA PHE A 76 8.37 -12.69 -0.55
C PHE A 76 8.81 -13.04 -1.96
N SER A 77 8.42 -12.18 -2.91
CA SER A 77 8.92 -12.23 -4.27
C SER A 77 9.25 -10.82 -4.75
N ARG A 78 10.21 -10.71 -5.65
CA ARG A 78 10.65 -9.44 -6.24
C ARG A 78 10.65 -9.57 -7.75
N ILE A 79 10.07 -8.57 -8.42
CA ILE A 79 10.14 -8.40 -9.87
C ILE A 79 10.77 -7.05 -10.13
N GLN A 80 11.80 -7.03 -10.96
CA GLN A 80 12.32 -5.81 -11.54
C GLN A 80 11.59 -5.56 -12.85
N PHE A 81 10.90 -4.44 -12.97
CA PHE A 81 10.24 -4.07 -14.21
C PHE A 81 11.27 -3.50 -15.18
N THR A 82 11.29 -4.07 -16.38
CA THR A 82 12.15 -3.68 -17.48
C THR A 82 11.32 -3.55 -18.77
N PRO A 83 11.80 -2.82 -19.79
CA PRO A 83 11.04 -2.62 -21.03
C PRO A 83 10.71 -3.92 -21.79
N ASP A 84 11.52 -4.95 -21.60
CA ASP A 84 11.39 -6.28 -22.23
C ASP A 84 10.54 -7.28 -21.40
N LEU A 85 10.18 -6.94 -20.17
CA LEU A 85 9.39 -7.82 -19.31
C LEU A 85 8.01 -8.09 -19.93
N MET A 86 7.67 -9.36 -20.11
CA MET A 86 6.39 -9.77 -20.68
C MET A 86 5.35 -10.06 -19.58
N PRO A 87 4.04 -9.93 -19.89
CA PRO A 87 2.98 -10.32 -18.95
C PRO A 87 3.13 -11.74 -18.39
N ALA A 88 3.58 -12.70 -19.21
CA ALA A 88 3.73 -14.10 -18.81
C ALA A 88 4.89 -14.30 -17.80
N ASP A 89 5.89 -13.42 -17.80
CA ASP A 89 6.98 -13.46 -16.81
C ASP A 89 6.50 -13.05 -15.42
N ILE A 90 5.35 -12.36 -15.34
CA ILE A 90 4.68 -11.95 -14.10
C ILE A 90 3.67 -13.02 -13.68
N THR A 91 2.75 -13.38 -14.58
CA THR A 91 1.60 -14.24 -14.28
C THR A 91 1.91 -15.73 -14.35
N GLY A 92 3.03 -16.11 -14.97
CA GLY A 92 3.41 -17.49 -15.22
C GLY A 92 3.10 -17.96 -16.64
N THR A 93 3.67 -19.10 -17.00
CA THR A 93 3.59 -19.66 -18.34
C THR A 93 3.27 -21.15 -18.31
N ARG A 94 2.94 -21.72 -19.47
CA ARG A 94 2.79 -23.16 -19.66
C ARG A 94 4.05 -23.72 -20.28
N VAL A 95 4.72 -24.61 -19.57
CA VAL A 95 5.88 -25.34 -20.07
C VAL A 95 5.47 -26.74 -20.49
N ILE A 96 6.10 -27.27 -21.53
CA ILE A 96 5.93 -28.67 -21.92
C ILE A 96 6.85 -29.50 -21.02
N GLU A 97 6.26 -30.38 -20.23
CA GLU A 97 6.97 -31.39 -19.45
C GLU A 97 6.77 -32.74 -20.16
N GLU A 98 7.88 -33.43 -20.49
CA GLU A 98 7.83 -34.77 -21.06
C GLU A 98 8.02 -35.78 -19.93
N ARG A 99 6.96 -36.54 -19.62
CA ARG A 99 7.00 -37.62 -18.62
C ARG A 99 6.63 -38.92 -19.32
N GLN A 100 7.53 -39.91 -19.23
CA GLN A 100 7.31 -41.25 -19.78
C GLN A 100 6.94 -41.28 -21.28
N GLY A 101 7.43 -40.32 -22.07
CA GLY A 101 7.15 -40.23 -23.52
C GLY A 101 5.86 -39.49 -23.89
N GLU A 102 5.07 -39.03 -22.91
CA GLU A 102 3.92 -38.16 -23.14
C GLU A 102 4.27 -36.69 -22.88
N ARG A 103 3.90 -35.81 -23.83
CA ARG A 103 4.05 -34.37 -23.69
C ARG A 103 2.82 -33.79 -22.98
N ALA A 104 3.01 -33.30 -21.76
CA ALA A 104 1.97 -32.62 -21.00
C ALA A 104 2.31 -31.14 -20.82
N PHE A 105 1.31 -30.27 -20.89
CA PHE A 105 1.48 -28.86 -20.54
C PHE A 105 1.31 -28.67 -19.03
N ARG A 106 2.37 -28.24 -18.35
CA ARG A 106 2.34 -27.89 -16.92
C ARG A 106 2.39 -26.38 -16.73
N PHE A 107 1.58 -25.89 -15.79
CA PHE A 107 1.65 -24.50 -15.38
C PHE A 107 2.89 -24.26 -14.50
N GLN A 108 3.70 -23.28 -14.90
CA GLN A 108 4.80 -22.75 -14.09
C GLN A 108 4.36 -21.40 -13.52
N PRO A 109 4.12 -21.32 -12.20
CA PRO A 109 3.64 -20.09 -11.57
C PRO A 109 4.68 -18.98 -11.70
N GLY A 110 4.21 -17.79 -12.03
CA GLY A 110 5.04 -16.60 -12.03
C GLY A 110 5.34 -16.07 -10.62
N PRO A 111 6.19 -15.04 -10.51
CA PRO A 111 6.59 -14.42 -9.25
C PRO A 111 5.44 -13.80 -8.43
N ILE A 112 4.26 -13.56 -9.03
CA ILE A 112 3.08 -13.04 -8.30
C ILE A 112 2.45 -14.06 -7.35
N PHE A 113 2.77 -15.35 -7.47
CA PHE A 113 2.27 -16.40 -6.57
C PHE A 113 3.02 -16.39 -5.23
N THR A 114 2.91 -15.26 -4.53
CA THR A 114 3.57 -14.96 -3.26
C THR A 114 2.56 -14.30 -2.31
N ASN A 115 2.99 -13.93 -1.11
CA ASN A 115 2.18 -13.11 -0.20
C ASN A 115 2.47 -11.62 -0.35
N LEU A 116 3.75 -11.25 -0.34
CA LEU A 116 4.20 -9.87 -0.53
C LEU A 116 5.09 -9.79 -1.76
N LEU A 117 4.65 -9.01 -2.75
CA LEU A 117 5.37 -8.78 -4.00
C LEU A 117 5.97 -7.37 -4.01
N LEU A 118 7.28 -7.28 -4.19
CA LEU A 118 7.94 -6.03 -4.56
C LEU A 118 8.02 -5.93 -6.09
N ALA A 119 7.34 -4.93 -6.67
CA ALA A 119 7.38 -4.62 -8.09
C ALA A 119 8.22 -3.35 -8.30
N ASP A 120 9.52 -3.53 -8.51
CA ASP A 120 10.45 -2.41 -8.64
C ASP A 120 10.33 -1.74 -10.00
N GLU A 121 10.29 -0.40 -10.00
CA GLU A 121 10.28 0.45 -11.20
C GLU A 121 9.13 0.12 -12.16
N ILE A 122 7.91 -0.01 -11.63
CA ILE A 122 6.71 -0.40 -12.41
C ILE A 122 6.50 0.45 -13.67
N ASN A 123 6.95 1.70 -13.65
CA ASN A 123 6.90 2.63 -14.77
C ASN A 123 7.87 2.27 -15.92
N ARG A 124 8.78 1.30 -15.80
CA ARG A 124 9.69 0.91 -16.89
C ARG A 124 9.13 -0.17 -17.82
N ALA A 125 8.12 -0.92 -17.40
CA ALA A 125 7.50 -1.91 -18.27
C ALA A 125 6.41 -1.31 -19.15
N THR A 126 6.12 -1.99 -20.25
CA THR A 126 5.05 -1.59 -21.17
C THR A 126 3.67 -1.55 -20.48
N PRO A 127 2.71 -0.74 -20.97
CA PRO A 127 1.36 -0.68 -20.42
C PRO A 127 0.65 -2.04 -20.33
N LYS A 128 0.96 -2.97 -21.24
CA LYS A 128 0.39 -4.33 -21.24
C LYS A 128 0.91 -5.15 -20.06
N THR A 129 2.19 -5.05 -19.76
CA THR A 129 2.84 -5.73 -18.62
C THR A 129 2.38 -5.13 -17.30
N GLN A 130 2.27 -3.80 -17.20
CA GLN A 130 1.66 -3.13 -16.05
C GLN A 130 0.23 -3.61 -15.80
N SER A 131 -0.58 -3.67 -16.86
CA SER A 131 -1.98 -4.11 -16.78
C SER A 131 -2.12 -5.53 -16.23
N ALA A 132 -1.23 -6.46 -16.61
CA ALA A 132 -1.26 -7.84 -16.12
C ALA A 132 -1.07 -7.92 -14.59
N LEU A 133 -0.16 -7.12 -14.02
CA LEU A 133 0.00 -7.03 -12.56
C LEU A 133 -1.23 -6.38 -11.90
N LEU A 134 -1.71 -5.27 -12.46
CA LEU A 134 -2.84 -4.51 -11.91
C LEU A 134 -4.17 -5.29 -11.95
N GLU A 135 -4.36 -6.13 -12.96
CA GLU A 135 -5.48 -7.06 -13.04
C GLU A 135 -5.39 -8.11 -11.93
N ALA A 136 -4.22 -8.74 -11.76
CA ALA A 136 -3.97 -9.69 -10.69
C ALA A 136 -4.19 -9.09 -9.28
N MET A 137 -3.87 -7.80 -9.10
CA MET A 137 -4.15 -7.05 -7.86
C MET A 137 -5.64 -6.89 -7.58
N GLN A 138 -6.50 -6.74 -8.60
CA GLN A 138 -7.94 -6.57 -8.38
C GLN A 138 -8.66 -7.92 -8.27
N GLU A 139 -8.31 -8.87 -9.13
CA GLU A 139 -9.03 -10.15 -9.26
C GLU A 139 -8.51 -11.22 -8.28
N TYR A 140 -7.35 -11.00 -7.65
CA TYR A 140 -6.67 -11.98 -6.79
C TYR A 140 -6.50 -13.36 -7.45
N SER A 141 -6.47 -13.37 -8.77
CA SER A 141 -6.34 -14.56 -9.61
C SER A 141 -5.82 -14.16 -10.99
N VAL A 142 -5.26 -15.12 -11.71
CA VAL A 142 -4.79 -14.94 -13.09
C VAL A 142 -5.27 -16.10 -13.94
N THR A 143 -5.61 -15.83 -15.19
CA THR A 143 -6.00 -16.86 -16.15
C THR A 143 -4.86 -17.08 -17.13
N VAL A 144 -4.34 -18.31 -17.18
CA VAL A 144 -3.27 -18.70 -18.10
C VAL A 144 -3.79 -19.81 -19.01
N GLY A 145 -3.89 -19.52 -20.30
CA GLY A 145 -4.61 -20.37 -21.25
C GLY A 145 -6.11 -20.37 -20.92
N THR A 146 -6.65 -21.52 -20.50
CA THR A 146 -8.07 -21.70 -20.15
C THR A 146 -8.29 -21.94 -18.65
N THR A 147 -7.23 -21.92 -17.85
CA THR A 147 -7.31 -22.24 -16.41
C THR A 147 -7.05 -21.00 -15.57
N THR A 148 -7.95 -20.74 -14.62
CA THR A 148 -7.80 -19.66 -13.65
C THR A 148 -7.09 -20.18 -12.39
N HIS A 149 -6.05 -19.47 -11.98
CA HIS A 149 -5.22 -19.77 -10.81
C HIS A 149 -5.40 -18.67 -9.77
N ARG A 150 -5.77 -19.04 -8.54
CA ARG A 150 -5.90 -18.08 -7.43
C ARG A 150 -4.55 -17.74 -6.82
N LEU A 151 -4.38 -16.48 -6.42
CA LEU A 151 -3.19 -16.03 -5.71
C LEU A 151 -3.22 -16.46 -4.25
N ARG A 152 -2.03 -16.56 -3.65
CA ARG A 152 -1.87 -16.92 -2.24
C ARG A 152 -2.36 -15.77 -1.36
N GLN A 153 -3.16 -16.08 -0.34
CA GLN A 153 -3.64 -15.09 0.62
C GLN A 153 -2.76 -15.09 1.90
N PRO A 154 -2.53 -13.94 2.54
CA PRO A 154 -2.86 -12.60 2.04
C PRO A 154 -1.95 -12.23 0.86
N PHE A 155 -2.47 -11.44 -0.09
CA PHE A 155 -1.71 -10.94 -1.24
C PHE A 155 -1.62 -9.41 -1.18
N SER A 156 -0.40 -8.87 -1.19
CA SER A 156 -0.16 -7.44 -1.24
C SER A 156 1.00 -7.14 -2.19
N VAL A 157 0.89 -5.99 -2.86
CA VAL A 157 1.88 -5.53 -3.85
C VAL A 157 2.40 -4.21 -3.35
N VAL A 158 3.73 -4.10 -3.31
CA VAL A 158 4.45 -2.85 -3.09
C VAL A 158 5.15 -2.54 -4.39
N ALA A 159 4.59 -1.62 -5.17
CA ALA A 159 5.20 -1.15 -6.41
C ALA A 159 6.11 0.04 -6.10
N THR A 160 7.23 0.18 -6.80
CA THR A 160 8.12 1.35 -6.67
C THR A 160 8.19 2.13 -7.97
N GLN A 161 8.34 3.45 -7.84
CA GLN A 161 8.59 4.37 -8.96
C GLN A 161 9.75 5.29 -8.61
N ASN A 162 10.58 5.57 -9.61
CA ASN A 162 11.64 6.57 -9.54
C ASN A 162 11.14 7.86 -10.24
N PRO A 163 11.02 8.99 -9.52
CA PRO A 163 10.48 10.22 -10.11
C PRO A 163 11.45 10.95 -11.05
N ILE A 164 12.76 10.63 -11.04
CA ILE A 164 13.77 11.36 -11.82
C ILE A 164 13.99 10.76 -13.21
N GLU A 165 13.86 9.44 -13.35
CA GLU A 165 14.01 8.77 -14.65
C GLU A 165 12.76 8.98 -15.50
N LEU A 166 12.84 9.91 -16.44
CA LEU A 166 11.78 10.17 -17.41
C LEU A 166 11.97 9.39 -18.72
N GLU A 167 13.22 9.06 -19.07
CA GLU A 167 13.53 8.37 -20.32
C GLU A 167 13.20 6.87 -20.24
N GLY A 168 12.52 6.35 -21.26
CA GLY A 168 12.15 4.93 -21.34
C GLY A 168 11.12 4.50 -20.28
N THR A 169 10.32 5.44 -19.76
CA THR A 169 9.26 5.16 -18.79
C THR A 169 7.86 5.39 -19.36
N TYR A 170 6.92 4.60 -18.86
CA TYR A 170 5.50 4.62 -19.14
C TYR A 170 4.77 4.95 -17.82
N PRO A 171 4.30 6.19 -17.64
CA PRO A 171 3.60 6.56 -16.41
C PRO A 171 2.32 5.74 -16.28
N LEU A 172 1.98 5.37 -15.05
CA LEU A 172 0.71 4.73 -14.76
C LEU A 172 -0.42 5.75 -14.96
N PRO A 173 -1.43 5.46 -15.79
CA PRO A 173 -2.64 6.27 -15.85
C PRO A 173 -3.29 6.42 -14.47
N GLU A 174 -4.01 7.51 -14.26
CA GLU A 174 -4.66 7.86 -12.99
C GLU A 174 -5.65 6.77 -12.53
N ALA A 175 -6.37 6.18 -13.48
CA ALA A 175 -7.26 5.04 -13.23
C ALA A 175 -6.51 3.79 -12.73
N GLN A 176 -5.22 3.65 -13.05
CA GLN A 176 -4.37 2.59 -12.55
C GLN A 176 -3.79 2.91 -11.17
N LEU A 177 -3.36 4.15 -10.97
CA LEU A 177 -2.92 4.63 -9.66
C LEU A 177 -4.03 4.46 -8.59
N ASP A 178 -5.29 4.68 -8.95
CA ASP A 178 -6.44 4.57 -8.05
C ASP A 178 -6.62 3.16 -7.42
N ARG A 179 -5.97 2.13 -7.98
CA ARG A 179 -5.94 0.75 -7.46
C ARG A 179 -5.03 0.57 -6.23
N PHE A 180 -4.08 1.47 -5.99
CA PHE A 180 -3.21 1.43 -4.81
C PHE A 180 -3.91 2.07 -3.63
N LEU A 181 -3.91 1.43 -2.47
CA LEU A 181 -4.48 1.99 -1.24
C LEU A 181 -3.77 3.29 -0.89
N PHE A 182 -2.44 3.25 -0.88
CA PHE A 182 -1.57 4.38 -0.57
C PHE A 182 -0.53 4.63 -1.66
N LYS A 183 -0.21 5.91 -1.87
CA LYS A 183 1.06 6.36 -2.42
C LYS A 183 1.88 6.95 -1.29
N LEU A 184 3.05 6.37 -1.02
CA LEU A 184 3.98 6.80 0.03
C LEU A 184 5.23 7.35 -0.64
N GLU A 185 5.73 8.46 -0.11
CA GLU A 185 7.00 9.05 -0.52
C GLU A 185 8.10 8.62 0.43
N VAL A 186 9.22 8.20 -0.14
CA VAL A 186 10.44 7.85 0.59
C VAL A 186 11.40 9.03 0.47
N THR A 187 11.61 9.71 1.59
CA THR A 187 12.53 10.83 1.71
C THR A 187 13.91 10.36 2.17
N LEU A 188 14.93 11.19 1.94
CA LEU A 188 16.26 10.94 2.51
C LEU A 188 16.16 11.03 4.04
N PRO A 189 16.76 10.07 4.79
CA PRO A 189 16.82 10.15 6.24
C PRO A 189 17.62 11.39 6.69
N GLY A 190 17.39 11.83 7.93
CA GLY A 190 18.21 12.87 8.56
C GLY A 190 19.66 12.41 8.76
N GLU A 191 20.54 13.32 9.15
CA GLU A 191 21.98 13.06 9.27
C GLU A 191 22.29 11.88 10.21
N ASP A 192 21.73 11.88 11.42
CA ASP A 192 21.97 10.81 12.40
C ASP A 192 21.48 9.43 11.90
N ASP A 193 20.29 9.39 11.30
CA ASP A 193 19.74 8.17 10.72
C ASP A 193 20.57 7.70 9.53
N LEU A 194 21.08 8.63 8.71
CA LEU A 194 21.94 8.32 7.58
C LEU A 194 23.28 7.76 8.04
N VAL A 195 23.89 8.33 9.08
CA VAL A 195 25.11 7.77 9.71
C VAL A 195 24.84 6.34 10.18
N ALA A 196 23.73 6.11 10.89
CA ALA A 196 23.38 4.78 11.36
C ALA A 196 23.15 3.79 10.19
N VAL A 197 22.53 4.23 9.08
CA VAL A 197 22.40 3.42 7.86
C VAL A 197 23.76 3.10 7.26
N LEU A 198 24.68 4.06 7.18
CA LEU A 198 26.02 3.86 6.62
C LEU A 198 26.82 2.88 7.49
N GLU A 199 26.77 3.01 8.81
CA GLU A 199 27.43 2.09 9.74
C GLU A 199 26.85 0.67 9.62
N ALA A 200 25.52 0.53 9.61
CA ALA A 200 24.84 -0.76 9.54
C ALA A 200 25.02 -1.47 8.18
N THR A 201 25.21 -0.73 7.09
CA THR A 201 25.36 -1.30 5.74
C THR A 201 26.82 -1.57 5.35
N THR A 202 27.78 -0.93 6.03
CA THR A 202 29.23 -1.13 5.78
C THR A 202 29.91 -2.04 6.80
N GLY A 203 29.25 -2.38 7.91
CA GLY A 203 29.74 -3.38 8.86
C GLY A 203 29.43 -4.83 8.46
N ASP A 204 30.06 -5.78 9.15
CA ASP A 204 29.89 -7.22 8.91
C ASP A 204 28.59 -7.81 9.52
N GLN A 205 27.89 -7.05 10.36
CA GLN A 205 26.70 -7.52 11.05
C GLN A 205 25.42 -7.15 10.30
N HIS A 206 24.68 -8.16 9.87
CA HIS A 206 23.32 -7.99 9.38
C HIS A 206 22.30 -8.45 10.41
N PRO A 207 21.29 -7.63 10.75
CA PRO A 207 20.29 -8.00 11.74
C PRO A 207 19.50 -9.22 11.26
N GLU A 208 19.48 -10.28 12.05
CA GLU A 208 18.59 -11.41 11.82
C GLU A 208 17.17 -11.08 12.28
N LEU A 209 16.27 -10.97 11.31
CA LEU A 209 14.85 -10.73 11.58
C LEU A 209 14.12 -12.04 11.89
N THR A 210 13.26 -11.99 12.89
CA THR A 210 12.40 -13.12 13.28
C THR A 210 10.97 -12.85 12.88
N ALA A 211 10.25 -13.90 12.43
CA ALA A 211 8.83 -13.78 12.14
C ALA A 211 8.03 -13.61 13.44
N VAL A 212 7.23 -12.54 13.51
CA VAL A 212 6.37 -12.19 14.64
C VAL A 212 4.93 -12.63 14.39
N LEU A 213 4.53 -12.70 13.12
CA LEU A 213 3.23 -13.12 12.62
C LEU A 213 3.39 -14.19 11.54
N THR A 214 2.30 -14.88 11.26
CA THR A 214 2.13 -15.76 10.10
C THR A 214 1.15 -15.15 9.09
N GLY A 215 1.16 -15.66 7.86
CA GLY A 215 0.20 -15.23 6.84
C GLY A 215 -1.26 -15.47 7.24
N GLU A 216 -1.56 -16.56 7.95
CA GLU A 216 -2.92 -16.88 8.42
C GLU A 216 -3.39 -15.87 9.48
N GLU A 217 -2.54 -15.55 10.45
CA GLU A 217 -2.84 -14.52 11.46
C GLU A 217 -3.00 -13.13 10.83
N LEU A 218 -2.25 -12.83 9.77
CA LEU A 218 -2.44 -11.58 9.03
C LEU A 218 -3.79 -11.53 8.31
N VAL A 219 -4.28 -12.64 7.76
CA VAL A 219 -5.63 -12.71 7.18
C VAL A 219 -6.69 -12.48 8.25
N GLU A 220 -6.54 -13.07 9.44
CA GLU A 220 -7.44 -12.81 10.58
C GLU A 220 -7.40 -11.34 11.01
N LEU A 221 -6.22 -10.72 11.03
CA LEU A 221 -6.07 -9.29 11.31
C LEU A 221 -6.78 -8.43 10.26
N GLN A 222 -6.64 -8.73 8.97
CA GLN A 222 -7.34 -8.03 7.89
C GLN A 222 -8.87 -8.15 8.01
N GLN A 223 -9.37 -9.34 8.37
CA GLN A 223 -10.79 -9.57 8.62
C GLN A 223 -11.28 -8.78 9.83
N THR A 224 -10.51 -8.78 10.92
CA THR A 224 -10.81 -8.03 12.15
C THR A 224 -10.82 -6.52 11.89
N ALA A 225 -9.86 -6.01 11.11
CA ALA A 225 -9.79 -4.59 10.74
C ALA A 225 -11.08 -4.15 10.03
N ARG A 226 -11.64 -4.98 9.14
CA ARG A 226 -12.91 -4.66 8.47
C ARG A 226 -14.10 -4.54 9.43
N GLN A 227 -14.08 -5.28 10.54
CA GLN A 227 -15.13 -5.31 11.56
C GLN A 227 -15.07 -4.13 12.54
N ILE A 228 -13.95 -3.39 12.61
CA ILE A 228 -13.84 -2.19 13.45
C ILE A 228 -14.96 -1.20 13.11
N LEU A 229 -15.59 -0.65 14.15
CA LEU A 229 -16.71 0.26 14.01
C LEU A 229 -16.23 1.62 13.50
N CYS A 230 -16.89 2.13 12.46
CA CYS A 230 -16.72 3.50 11.99
C CYS A 230 -18.07 4.20 12.10
N GLY A 231 -18.15 5.23 12.93
CA GLY A 231 -19.39 5.97 13.16
C GLY A 231 -19.90 6.64 11.88
N GLU A 232 -21.23 6.75 11.73
CA GLU A 232 -21.83 7.35 10.54
C GLU A 232 -21.33 8.79 10.30
N HIS A 233 -21.16 9.58 11.36
CA HIS A 233 -20.59 10.93 11.29
C HIS A 233 -19.18 10.95 10.67
N LEU A 234 -18.34 9.96 10.96
CA LEU A 234 -17.01 9.83 10.36
C LEU A 234 -17.08 9.44 8.88
N VAL A 235 -18.00 8.55 8.52
CA VAL A 235 -18.23 8.20 7.11
C VAL A 235 -18.73 9.41 6.32
N ARG A 236 -19.67 10.18 6.89
CA ARG A 236 -20.15 11.45 6.32
C ARG A 236 -19.05 12.48 6.19
N TYR A 237 -18.19 12.61 7.20
CA TYR A 237 -17.01 13.48 7.17
C TYR A 237 -16.06 13.10 6.02
N VAL A 238 -15.73 11.82 5.85
CA VAL A 238 -14.90 11.36 4.72
C VAL A 238 -15.59 11.61 3.38
N ALA A 239 -16.89 11.37 3.28
CA ALA A 239 -17.65 11.68 2.06
C ALA A 239 -17.66 13.18 1.74
N ALA A 240 -17.80 14.04 2.76
CA ALA A 240 -17.73 15.49 2.62
C ALA A 240 -16.35 15.95 2.16
N LEU A 241 -15.27 15.34 2.66
CA LEU A 241 -13.91 15.60 2.21
C LEU A 241 -13.68 15.20 0.75
N VAL A 242 -14.13 14.00 0.35
CA VAL A 242 -14.05 13.57 -1.05
C VAL A 242 -14.81 14.56 -1.94
N ARG A 243 -16.04 14.93 -1.56
CA ARG A 243 -16.81 15.96 -2.28
C ARG A 243 -16.11 17.32 -2.33
N ALA A 244 -15.47 17.75 -1.24
CA ALA A 244 -14.75 19.02 -1.16
C ALA A 244 -13.54 19.06 -2.12
N SER A 245 -12.96 17.91 -2.48
CA SER A 245 -11.86 17.84 -3.43
C SER A 245 -12.25 18.04 -4.90
N HIS A 246 -13.55 17.98 -5.23
CA HIS A 246 -13.99 18.15 -6.62
C HIS A 246 -14.14 19.63 -6.99
N PRO A 247 -13.70 20.05 -8.20
CA PRO A 247 -13.82 21.43 -8.66
C PRO A 247 -15.24 21.73 -9.18
N THR A 248 -16.26 21.57 -8.33
CA THR A 248 -17.67 21.84 -8.65
C THR A 248 -18.04 23.32 -8.49
N ALA A 249 -19.24 23.69 -8.93
CA ALA A 249 -19.75 25.07 -8.81
C ALA A 249 -19.91 25.55 -7.36
N ASP A 250 -20.01 24.63 -6.39
CA ASP A 250 -20.05 24.89 -4.95
C ASP A 250 -18.69 24.70 -4.26
N ALA A 251 -17.63 24.33 -5.00
CA ALA A 251 -16.27 24.23 -4.48
C ALA A 251 -15.69 25.60 -4.18
N ASP A 252 -14.75 25.66 -3.24
CA ASP A 252 -14.04 26.89 -2.94
C ASP A 252 -13.21 27.37 -4.16
N PRO A 253 -12.88 28.68 -4.24
CA PRO A 253 -12.15 29.24 -5.38
C PRO A 253 -10.79 28.58 -5.63
N THR A 254 -10.09 28.18 -4.57
CA THR A 254 -8.77 27.53 -4.66
C THR A 254 -8.91 26.16 -5.31
N THR A 255 -9.80 25.31 -4.83
CA THR A 255 -10.07 23.97 -5.39
C THR A 255 -10.52 24.08 -6.84
N ARG A 256 -11.41 25.03 -7.18
CA ARG A 256 -11.90 25.20 -8.56
C ARG A 256 -10.80 25.59 -9.54
N ARG A 257 -9.81 26.35 -9.08
CA ARG A 257 -8.68 26.82 -9.89
C ARG A 257 -7.58 25.77 -9.99
N LEU A 258 -7.24 25.14 -8.87
CA LEU A 258 -6.04 24.33 -8.71
C LEU A 258 -6.27 22.83 -8.92
N VAL A 259 -7.52 22.35 -8.92
CA VAL A 259 -7.86 20.93 -9.13
C VAL A 259 -8.56 20.72 -10.46
N ARG A 260 -8.05 19.78 -11.25
CA ARG A 260 -8.67 19.32 -12.49
C ARG A 260 -9.64 18.16 -12.26
N PHE A 261 -9.23 17.19 -11.45
CA PHE A 261 -10.08 16.06 -11.04
C PHE A 261 -9.90 15.77 -9.56
N GLY A 262 -11.02 15.75 -8.82
CA GLY A 262 -11.05 15.42 -7.40
C GLY A 262 -10.85 13.94 -7.11
N ALA A 263 -10.74 13.61 -5.83
CA ALA A 263 -10.50 12.26 -5.34
C ALA A 263 -11.64 11.30 -5.71
N SER A 264 -11.29 10.07 -6.11
CA SER A 264 -12.28 9.02 -6.39
C SER A 264 -12.99 8.53 -5.11
N PRO A 265 -14.12 7.81 -5.22
CA PRO A 265 -14.73 7.10 -4.08
C PRO A 265 -13.78 6.10 -3.41
N ARG A 266 -12.78 5.58 -4.14
CA ARG A 266 -11.75 4.70 -3.57
C ARG A 266 -10.85 5.44 -2.58
N ALA A 267 -10.69 6.75 -2.69
CA ALA A 267 -10.03 7.55 -1.66
C ALA A 267 -10.75 7.43 -0.31
N GLY A 268 -12.08 7.58 -0.31
CA GLY A 268 -12.89 7.43 0.89
C GLY A 268 -12.83 6.02 1.48
N GLN A 269 -12.88 4.99 0.61
CA GLN A 269 -12.70 3.60 1.03
C GLN A 269 -11.31 3.37 1.65
N ALA A 270 -10.25 3.90 1.04
CA ALA A 270 -8.89 3.76 1.53
C ALA A 270 -8.71 4.42 2.90
N ILE A 271 -9.24 5.64 3.07
CA ILE A 271 -9.22 6.38 4.35
C ILE A 271 -9.93 5.57 5.44
N ILE A 272 -11.13 5.05 5.18
CA ILE A 272 -11.90 4.29 6.16
C ILE A 272 -11.21 2.97 6.51
N LEU A 273 -10.77 2.19 5.51
CA LEU A 273 -10.12 0.90 5.74
C LEU A 273 -8.80 1.06 6.50
N ALA A 274 -7.98 2.05 6.13
CA ALA A 274 -6.73 2.30 6.83
C ALA A 274 -6.95 2.92 8.23
N GLY A 275 -7.96 3.77 8.41
CA GLY A 275 -8.33 4.27 9.73
C GLY A 275 -8.82 3.17 10.66
N LYS A 276 -9.59 2.21 10.14
CA LYS A 276 -9.97 0.98 10.86
C LYS A 276 -8.76 0.12 11.22
N ALA A 277 -7.84 -0.09 10.28
CA ALA A 277 -6.59 -0.79 10.55
C ALA A 277 -5.81 -0.08 11.67
N ARG A 278 -5.68 1.25 11.61
CA ARG A 278 -4.99 2.04 12.64
C ARG A 278 -5.62 1.91 14.02
N ALA A 279 -6.94 2.05 14.12
CA ALA A 279 -7.66 1.84 15.37
C ALA A 279 -7.43 0.43 15.94
N LEU A 280 -7.46 -0.60 15.09
CA LEU A 280 -7.14 -1.98 15.50
C LEU A 280 -5.71 -2.10 16.03
N LEU A 281 -4.71 -1.55 15.33
CA LEU A 281 -3.31 -1.61 15.74
C LEU A 281 -3.06 -0.87 17.06
N ASP A 282 -3.83 0.19 17.35
CA ASP A 282 -3.79 0.92 18.61
C ASP A 282 -4.57 0.24 19.75
N GLY A 283 -5.26 -0.86 19.43
CA GLY A 283 -6.04 -1.63 20.39
C GLY A 283 -7.44 -1.09 20.66
N ARG A 284 -8.00 -0.30 19.73
CA ARG A 284 -9.32 0.35 19.87
C ARG A 284 -10.38 -0.34 18.98
N PRO A 285 -11.60 -0.59 19.51
CA PRO A 285 -12.67 -1.25 18.75
C PRO A 285 -13.44 -0.31 17.79
N CYS A 286 -13.13 0.98 17.82
CA CYS A 286 -13.76 2.00 17.00
C CYS A 286 -12.73 3.01 16.45
N VAL A 287 -13.02 3.51 15.26
CA VAL A 287 -12.25 4.56 14.59
C VAL A 287 -12.48 5.89 15.29
N ALA A 288 -11.40 6.63 15.54
CA ALA A 288 -11.43 8.03 15.94
C ALA A 288 -11.09 8.92 14.73
N LYS A 289 -11.43 10.21 14.81
CA LYS A 289 -11.19 11.14 13.69
C LYS A 289 -9.70 11.26 13.36
N GLU A 290 -8.85 11.21 14.38
CA GLU A 290 -7.39 11.26 14.29
C GLU A 290 -6.83 10.12 13.45
N ASP A 291 -7.49 8.96 13.46
CA ASP A 291 -7.08 7.82 12.64
C ASP A 291 -7.25 8.08 11.16
N LEU A 292 -8.35 8.73 10.81
CA LEU A 292 -8.67 9.10 9.43
C LEU A 292 -7.72 10.19 8.96
N LEU A 293 -7.52 11.25 9.76
CA LEU A 293 -6.62 12.36 9.43
C LEU A 293 -5.21 11.87 9.11
N ALA A 294 -4.70 10.93 9.90
CA ALA A 294 -3.33 10.47 9.75
C ALA A 294 -3.09 9.58 8.51
N VAL A 295 -4.14 9.04 7.88
CA VAL A 295 -4.05 8.23 6.66
C VAL A 295 -4.55 8.97 5.41
N MET A 296 -5.09 10.19 5.56
CA MET A 296 -5.68 10.94 4.45
C MET A 296 -4.69 11.27 3.35
N LEU A 297 -3.54 11.86 3.69
CA LEU A 297 -2.57 12.29 2.69
C LEU A 297 -2.04 11.12 1.83
N PRO A 298 -1.57 9.98 2.39
CA PRO A 298 -1.14 8.85 1.58
C PRO A 298 -2.29 8.21 0.79
N ALA A 299 -3.53 8.30 1.24
CA ALA A 299 -4.70 7.81 0.51
C ALA A 299 -5.15 8.73 -0.63
N VAL A 300 -4.94 10.05 -0.54
CA VAL A 300 -5.54 11.01 -1.47
C VAL A 300 -4.56 11.49 -2.54
N ARG A 301 -3.26 11.54 -2.25
CA ARG A 301 -2.27 12.22 -3.11
C ARG A 301 -2.16 11.72 -4.55
N HIS A 302 -2.45 10.45 -4.82
CA HIS A 302 -2.42 9.89 -6.18
C HIS A 302 -3.80 9.81 -6.84
N ARG A 303 -4.82 10.36 -6.18
CA ARG A 303 -6.22 10.31 -6.63
C ARG A 303 -6.76 11.69 -7.01
N VAL A 304 -5.97 12.74 -6.85
CA VAL A 304 -6.31 14.11 -7.24
C VAL A 304 -5.40 14.51 -8.38
N VAL A 305 -5.98 15.03 -9.46
CA VAL A 305 -5.24 15.59 -10.59
C VAL A 305 -5.25 17.10 -10.46
N LEU A 306 -4.08 17.69 -10.32
CA LEU A 306 -3.89 19.13 -10.23
C LEU A 306 -4.03 19.80 -11.61
N SER A 307 -4.33 21.09 -11.62
CA SER A 307 -4.27 21.91 -12.83
C SER A 307 -2.82 22.32 -13.11
N PHE A 308 -2.53 22.71 -14.36
CA PHE A 308 -1.22 23.22 -14.74
C PHE A 308 -0.81 24.46 -13.92
N GLU A 309 -1.77 25.30 -13.53
CA GLU A 309 -1.54 26.45 -12.67
C GLU A 309 -1.03 26.02 -11.28
N ALA A 310 -1.64 24.99 -10.69
CA ALA A 310 -1.18 24.45 -9.41
C ALA A 310 0.24 23.87 -9.47
N GLU A 311 0.58 23.19 -10.57
CA GLU A 311 1.93 22.70 -10.82
C GLU A 311 2.94 23.85 -10.96
N ALA A 312 2.57 24.91 -11.68
CA ALA A 312 3.41 26.10 -11.85
C ALA A 312 3.61 26.89 -10.54
N GLU A 313 2.59 26.95 -9.69
CA GLU A 313 2.64 27.57 -8.37
C GLU A 313 3.35 26.69 -7.32
N GLY A 314 3.64 25.42 -7.64
CA GLY A 314 4.23 24.46 -6.70
C GLY A 314 3.28 24.08 -5.55
N THR A 315 1.97 24.24 -5.73
CA THR A 315 0.98 23.92 -4.69
C THR A 315 0.84 22.41 -4.53
N GLY A 316 1.11 21.90 -3.32
CA GLY A 316 1.03 20.49 -3.02
C GLY A 316 -0.38 20.03 -2.60
N ILE A 317 -0.69 18.74 -2.80
CA ILE A 317 -1.96 18.16 -2.34
C ILE A 317 -2.09 18.23 -0.82
N ALA A 318 -0.99 18.21 -0.07
CA ALA A 318 -1.01 18.37 1.38
C ALA A 318 -1.64 19.70 1.82
N GLU A 319 -1.39 20.78 1.09
CA GLU A 319 -1.94 22.10 1.38
C GLU A 319 -3.44 22.16 1.06
N LEU A 320 -3.85 21.67 -0.12
CA LEU A 320 -5.26 21.58 -0.51
C LEU A 320 -6.07 20.70 0.45
N LEU A 321 -5.48 19.60 0.91
CA LEU A 321 -6.11 18.67 1.84
C LEU A 321 -6.46 19.35 3.17
N ALA A 322 -5.59 20.22 3.70
CA ALA A 322 -5.87 20.97 4.93
C ALA A 322 -7.12 21.87 4.75
N GLY A 323 -7.27 22.51 3.59
CA GLY A 323 -8.47 23.28 3.24
C GLY A 323 -9.73 22.42 3.18
N TRP A 324 -9.66 21.24 2.56
CA TRP A 324 -10.79 20.31 2.48
C TRP A 324 -11.22 19.76 3.84
N GLN A 325 -10.27 19.51 4.74
CA GLN A 325 -10.56 19.07 6.11
C GLN A 325 -11.42 20.08 6.86
N VAL A 326 -11.02 21.37 6.85
CA VAL A 326 -11.78 22.46 7.48
C VAL A 326 -13.19 22.57 6.89
N ARG A 327 -13.33 22.36 5.57
CA ARG A 327 -14.63 22.43 4.91
C ARG A 327 -15.52 21.22 5.26
N ALA A 328 -14.93 20.03 5.33
CA ALA A 328 -15.65 18.81 5.70
C ALA A 328 -16.20 18.89 7.14
N GLU A 329 -15.50 19.57 8.06
CA GLU A 329 -15.98 19.82 9.43
C GLU A 329 -17.23 20.71 9.51
N ARG A 330 -17.44 21.58 8.53
CA ARG A 330 -18.61 22.48 8.51
C ARG A 330 -19.88 21.79 8.01
N HIS A 331 -19.75 20.62 7.38
CA HIS A 331 -20.83 19.93 6.67
C HIS A 331 -21.08 18.48 7.13
N GLY A 332 -20.28 17.97 8.08
CA GLY A 332 -20.40 16.61 8.63
C GLY A 332 -20.63 16.64 10.13
#